data_AF-A0AAF0P1N0-F1
#
_entry.id   AF-A0AAF0P1N0-F1
#
_cell.length_a   1.000
_cell.length_b   1.000
_cell.length_c   1.000
_cell.angle_alpha   90.00
_cell.angle_beta   90.00
_cell.angle_gamma   90.00
#
_symmetry.space_group_name_H-M   'P 1'
#
loop_
_entity.id
_entity.type
_entity.pdbx_description
1 polymer ?
#
loop_
_entity_poly.entity_id
_entity_poly.type
_entity_poly.pdbx_seq_one_letter_code
_entity_poly.pdbx_strand_id
1 'polypeptide(L)'
;MGATAVRGVRRRVEDGLRGLDAGASLADQVLAWVFPTSLLAVWPAVAGLVDPTVRRRYVRAAEVLAAHGFGGRYPELLATLDGGGVGAGRVREHLAGLAVVFEEVARLPRERFAFGADLGAAGRPVVFGGGAELVAAGRHREAMFWVVVTYARCLAVLAAVDPERERVWRPGFEAVLADLGVGSVADRRRRADAVLASLPAWQAVVDAVARRVVAG
;
A
#
# COMPACT_ATOMS: atom_id res chain seq x y z
N MET A 1 -11.86 -18.24 -15.74
CA MET A 1 -11.59 -17.67 -14.39
C MET A 1 -11.23 -16.18 -14.38
N GLY A 2 -10.51 -15.65 -15.38
CA GLY A 2 -9.99 -14.26 -15.35
C GLY A 2 -11.04 -13.15 -15.18
N ALA A 3 -12.16 -13.16 -15.91
CA ALA A 3 -13.15 -12.07 -15.86
C ALA A 3 -13.82 -11.89 -14.48
N THR A 4 -14.05 -12.97 -13.75
CA THR A 4 -14.64 -12.92 -12.39
C THR A 4 -13.64 -12.38 -11.37
N ALA A 5 -12.36 -12.78 -11.48
CA ALA A 5 -11.30 -12.27 -10.61
C ALA A 5 -11.06 -10.76 -10.83
N VAL A 6 -11.05 -10.32 -12.09
CA VAL A 6 -10.90 -8.90 -12.48
C VAL A 6 -12.03 -8.04 -11.89
N ARG A 7 -13.30 -8.46 -12.01
CA ARG A 7 -14.43 -7.75 -11.39
C ARG A 7 -14.34 -7.75 -9.86
N GLY A 8 -13.87 -8.84 -9.26
CA GLY A 8 -13.67 -8.95 -7.82
C GLY A 8 -12.58 -8.02 -7.26
N VAL A 9 -11.57 -7.67 -8.06
CA VAL A 9 -10.57 -6.65 -7.65
C VAL A 9 -11.22 -5.27 -7.61
N ARG A 10 -11.89 -4.86 -8.69
CA ARG A 10 -12.56 -3.55 -8.77
C ARG A 10 -13.55 -3.34 -7.63
N ARG A 11 -14.41 -4.33 -7.38
CA ARG A 11 -15.40 -4.23 -6.30
C ARG A 11 -14.75 -4.01 -4.93
N ARG A 12 -13.63 -4.69 -4.64
CA ARG A 12 -12.90 -4.49 -3.38
C ARG A 12 -12.25 -3.11 -3.26
N VAL A 13 -11.76 -2.54 -4.37
CA VAL A 13 -11.28 -1.14 -4.38
C VAL A 13 -12.44 -0.21 -4.05
N GLU A 14 -13.57 -0.37 -4.75
CA GLU A 14 -14.75 0.46 -4.60
C GLU A 14 -15.37 0.39 -3.19
N ASP A 15 -15.67 -0.83 -2.70
CA ASP A 15 -16.28 -1.06 -1.40
C ASP A 15 -15.36 -0.51 -0.28
N GLY A 16 -14.06 -0.80 -0.35
CA GLY A 16 -13.10 -0.36 0.65
C GLY A 16 -12.92 1.15 0.72
N LEU A 17 -12.79 1.83 -0.43
CA LEU A 17 -12.59 3.28 -0.45
C LEU A 17 -13.86 4.07 -0.13
N ARG A 18 -15.05 3.55 -0.45
CA ARG A 18 -16.32 4.17 -0.06
C ARG A 18 -16.55 4.06 1.45
N GLY A 19 -16.11 2.97 2.06
CA GLY A 19 -16.28 2.66 3.49
C GLY A 19 -15.29 3.34 4.44
N LEU A 20 -14.53 4.35 4.01
CA LEU A 20 -13.63 5.09 4.90
C LEU A 20 -14.42 5.77 6.03
N ASP A 21 -14.16 5.34 7.26
CA ASP A 21 -14.75 5.89 8.48
C ASP A 21 -13.85 6.99 9.06
N ALA A 22 -14.39 8.21 9.17
CA ALA A 22 -13.70 9.35 9.76
C ALA A 22 -13.52 9.24 11.28
N GLY A 23 -14.35 8.45 11.97
CA GLY A 23 -14.31 8.24 13.41
C GLY A 23 -13.34 7.15 13.87
N ALA A 24 -12.79 6.36 12.94
CA ALA A 24 -11.86 5.28 13.26
C ALA A 24 -10.50 5.80 13.77
N SER A 25 -9.69 4.92 14.38
CA SER A 25 -8.33 5.29 14.81
C SER A 25 -7.47 5.70 13.60
N LEU A 26 -6.41 6.50 13.81
CA LEU A 26 -5.51 6.90 12.73
C LEU A 26 -4.96 5.69 11.96
N ALA A 27 -4.55 4.64 12.68
CA ALA A 27 -4.05 3.41 12.09
C ALA A 27 -5.10 2.73 11.22
N ASP A 28 -6.34 2.59 11.72
CA ASP A 28 -7.43 1.97 10.98
C ASP A 28 -7.82 2.77 9.74
N GLN A 29 -7.89 4.10 9.85
CA GLN A 29 -8.15 4.98 8.71
C GLN A 29 -7.10 4.82 7.61
N VAL A 30 -5.81 4.76 7.99
CA VAL A 30 -4.74 4.60 7.02
C VAL A 30 -4.77 3.21 6.38
N LEU A 31 -5.01 2.15 7.16
CA LEU A 31 -5.11 0.79 6.64
C LEU A 31 -6.32 0.63 5.70
N ALA A 32 -7.47 1.19 6.08
CA ALA A 32 -8.70 1.20 5.28
C ALA A 32 -8.54 2.00 3.97
N TRP A 33 -7.64 2.98 3.91
CA TRP A 33 -7.32 3.72 2.70
C TRP A 33 -6.27 3.01 1.83
N VAL A 34 -5.13 2.65 2.40
CA VAL A 34 -3.97 2.18 1.64
C VAL A 34 -4.19 0.80 1.03
N PHE A 35 -4.90 -0.11 1.73
CA PHE A 35 -5.13 -1.46 1.21
C PHE A 35 -6.01 -1.45 -0.04
N PRO A 36 -7.22 -0.86 -0.04
CA PRO A 36 -8.03 -0.73 -1.25
C PRO A 36 -7.32 0.04 -2.36
N THR A 37 -6.63 1.15 -2.04
CA THR A 37 -5.81 1.88 -3.02
C THR A 37 -4.79 0.98 -3.71
N SER A 38 -4.07 0.15 -2.93
CA SER A 38 -3.04 -0.74 -3.47
C SER A 38 -3.57 -1.90 -4.31
N LEU A 39 -4.86 -2.21 -4.24
CA LEU A 39 -5.49 -3.20 -5.12
C LEU A 39 -5.57 -2.71 -6.57
N LEU A 40 -5.44 -1.41 -6.82
CA LEU A 40 -5.29 -0.87 -8.16
C LEU A 40 -4.06 -1.45 -8.89
N ALA A 41 -2.99 -1.77 -8.16
CA ALA A 41 -1.81 -2.45 -8.71
C ALA A 41 -2.04 -3.94 -8.97
N VAL A 42 -2.91 -4.58 -8.18
CA VAL A 42 -3.29 -5.98 -8.37
C VAL A 42 -4.12 -6.16 -9.65
N TRP A 43 -4.86 -5.13 -10.05
CA TRP A 43 -5.87 -5.23 -11.10
C TRP A 43 -5.29 -5.57 -12.49
N PRO A 44 -4.23 -4.88 -13.00
CA PRO A 44 -3.56 -5.28 -14.24
C PRO A 44 -2.91 -6.66 -14.12
N ALA A 45 -2.29 -6.98 -12.98
CA ALA A 45 -1.62 -8.26 -12.78
C ALA A 45 -2.58 -9.46 -12.89
N VAL A 46 -3.75 -9.37 -12.24
CA VAL A 46 -4.81 -10.38 -12.35
C VAL A 46 -5.34 -10.49 -13.78
N ALA A 47 -5.50 -9.37 -14.49
CA ALA A 47 -5.90 -9.39 -15.91
C ALA A 47 -4.84 -10.05 -16.80
N GLY A 48 -3.56 -9.87 -16.45
CA GLY A 48 -2.41 -10.51 -17.07
C GLY A 48 -2.17 -11.97 -16.67
N LEU A 49 -3.02 -12.55 -15.82
CA LEU A 49 -2.83 -13.87 -15.20
C LEU A 49 -1.48 -14.03 -14.46
N VAL A 50 -0.92 -12.91 -13.98
CA VAL A 50 0.31 -12.88 -13.18
C VAL A 50 -0.07 -12.82 -11.71
N ASP A 51 0.45 -13.75 -10.90
CA ASP A 51 0.22 -13.74 -9.45
C ASP A 51 0.92 -12.53 -8.78
N PRO A 52 0.15 -11.55 -8.26
CA PRO A 52 0.70 -10.42 -7.54
C PRO A 52 0.71 -10.75 -6.05
N THR A 53 1.79 -11.37 -5.57
CA THR A 53 2.00 -11.42 -4.12
C THR A 53 1.94 -10.00 -3.52
N VAL A 54 1.48 -9.88 -2.27
CA VAL A 54 1.33 -8.60 -1.57
C VAL A 54 2.63 -7.77 -1.70
N ARG A 55 3.80 -8.42 -1.51
CA ARG A 55 5.15 -7.85 -1.61
C ARG A 55 5.45 -7.23 -2.97
N ARG A 56 5.08 -7.93 -4.05
CA ARG A 56 5.52 -7.57 -5.40
C ARG A 56 4.41 -6.91 -6.24
N ARG A 57 3.24 -6.60 -5.67
CA ARG A 57 2.06 -6.12 -6.42
C ARG A 57 2.36 -4.96 -7.38
N TYR A 58 3.12 -3.94 -6.94
CA TYR A 58 3.47 -2.80 -7.79
C TYR A 58 4.51 -3.17 -8.85
N VAL A 59 5.52 -3.95 -8.48
CA VAL A 59 6.54 -4.48 -9.40
C VAL A 59 5.89 -5.32 -10.51
N ARG A 60 4.97 -6.22 -10.14
CA ARG A 60 4.23 -7.06 -11.10
C ARG A 60 3.28 -6.25 -11.95
N ALA A 61 2.63 -5.23 -11.39
CA ALA A 61 1.83 -4.29 -12.17
C ALA A 61 2.68 -3.60 -13.25
N ALA A 62 3.88 -3.13 -12.89
CA ALA A 62 4.80 -2.49 -13.83
C ALA A 62 5.18 -3.43 -14.98
N GLU A 63 5.54 -4.68 -14.66
CA GLU A 63 5.89 -5.71 -15.64
C GLU A 63 4.73 -5.97 -16.62
N VAL A 64 3.51 -6.16 -16.12
CA VAL A 64 2.33 -6.42 -16.97
C VAL A 64 1.97 -5.18 -17.79
N LEU A 65 1.95 -3.99 -17.18
CA LEU A 65 1.65 -2.76 -17.91
C LEU A 65 2.66 -2.54 -19.05
N ALA A 66 3.95 -2.74 -18.80
CA ALA A 66 5.00 -2.62 -19.82
C ALA A 66 4.82 -3.66 -20.94
N ALA A 67 4.62 -4.94 -20.60
CA ALA A 67 4.45 -6.02 -21.58
C ALA A 67 3.25 -5.81 -22.51
N HIS A 68 2.22 -5.10 -22.04
CA HIS A 68 1.04 -4.77 -22.83
C HIS A 68 1.02 -3.32 -23.34
N GLY A 69 2.17 -2.62 -23.39
CA GLY A 69 2.26 -1.28 -24.00
C GLY A 69 1.57 -0.16 -23.20
N PHE A 70 1.23 -0.41 -21.94
CA PHE A 70 0.66 0.55 -21.00
C PHE A 70 1.68 1.03 -19.95
N GLY A 71 2.99 0.86 -20.20
CA GLY A 71 4.05 1.22 -19.26
C GLY A 71 3.99 2.69 -18.79
N GLY A 72 3.54 3.61 -19.65
CA GLY A 72 3.33 5.03 -19.31
C GLY A 72 2.30 5.27 -18.21
N ARG A 73 1.45 4.28 -17.89
CA ARG A 73 0.45 4.34 -16.80
C ARG A 73 1.04 4.02 -15.42
N TYR A 74 2.25 3.44 -15.37
CA TYR A 74 2.85 3.03 -14.09
C TYR A 74 3.16 4.21 -13.14
N PRO A 75 3.69 5.35 -13.61
CA PRO A 75 3.84 6.53 -12.77
C PRO A 75 2.53 7.04 -12.17
N GLU A 76 1.43 6.95 -12.94
CA GLU A 76 0.09 7.32 -12.45
C GLU A 76 -0.41 6.35 -11.38
N LEU A 77 -0.16 5.05 -11.55
CA LEU A 77 -0.45 4.04 -10.53
C LEU A 77 0.28 4.37 -9.22
N LEU A 78 1.58 4.66 -9.27
CA LEU A 78 2.35 5.04 -8.08
C LEU A 78 1.85 6.36 -7.49
N ALA A 79 1.44 7.33 -8.32
CA ALA A 79 0.89 8.59 -7.85
C ALA A 79 -0.40 8.39 -7.04
N THR A 80 -1.16 7.30 -7.23
CA THR A 80 -2.32 6.98 -6.36
C THR A 80 -1.92 6.57 -4.94
N LEU A 81 -0.67 6.15 -4.73
CA LEU A 81 -0.12 5.82 -3.42
C LEU A 81 0.53 7.03 -2.75
N ASP A 82 1.41 7.75 -3.45
CA ASP A 82 2.33 8.71 -2.82
C ASP A 82 2.18 10.18 -3.23
N GLY A 83 1.14 10.52 -3.99
CA GLY A 83 0.73 11.91 -4.25
C GLY A 83 1.66 12.71 -5.16
N GLY A 84 2.70 12.11 -5.73
CA GLY A 84 3.71 12.83 -6.51
C GLY A 84 5.15 12.39 -6.23
N GLY A 85 5.36 11.51 -5.24
CA GLY A 85 6.64 10.85 -5.01
C GLY A 85 7.40 11.39 -3.81
N VAL A 86 7.85 10.48 -2.95
CA VAL A 86 8.78 10.76 -1.84
C VAL A 86 10.18 10.38 -2.29
N GLY A 87 11.17 11.27 -2.15
CA GLY A 87 12.54 10.99 -2.60
C GLY A 87 13.18 9.81 -1.89
N ALA A 88 14.05 9.06 -2.58
CA ALA A 88 14.69 7.84 -2.04
C ALA A 88 15.42 8.05 -0.70
N GLY A 89 16.05 9.21 -0.48
CA GLY A 89 16.67 9.57 0.81
C GLY A 89 15.65 9.57 1.96
N ARG A 90 14.51 10.23 1.73
CA ARG A 90 13.42 10.32 2.70
C ARG A 90 12.77 8.96 2.99
N VAL A 91 12.66 8.09 1.98
CA VAL A 91 12.21 6.71 2.18
C VAL A 91 13.16 5.93 3.10
N ARG A 92 14.48 6.11 2.98
CA ARG A 92 15.46 5.47 3.87
C ARG A 92 15.32 5.97 5.31
N GLU A 93 15.11 7.27 5.50
CA GLU A 93 14.86 7.85 6.83
C GLU A 93 13.62 7.22 7.48
N HIS A 94 12.52 7.10 6.72
CA HIS A 94 11.30 6.46 7.22
C HIS A 94 11.48 4.98 7.55
N LEU A 95 12.24 4.24 6.73
CA LEU A 95 12.58 2.84 7.02
C LEU A 95 13.41 2.72 8.30
N ALA A 96 14.36 3.63 8.52
CA ALA A 96 15.19 3.64 9.73
C ALA A 96 14.35 3.96 10.98
N GLY A 97 13.49 4.97 10.92
CA GLY A 97 12.56 5.30 12.01
C GLY A 97 11.60 4.15 12.31
N LEU A 98 11.01 3.55 11.27
CA LEU A 98 10.12 2.40 11.39
C LEU A 98 10.81 1.21 12.05
N ALA A 99 12.10 0.98 11.76
CA ALA A 99 12.84 -0.12 12.36
C ALA A 99 12.89 -0.03 13.89
N VAL A 100 13.02 1.18 14.44
CA VAL A 100 13.03 1.38 15.89
C VAL A 100 11.66 1.01 16.50
N VAL A 101 10.57 1.52 15.91
CA VAL A 101 9.20 1.22 16.38
C VAL A 101 8.88 -0.26 16.25
N PHE A 102 9.29 -0.89 15.13
CA PHE A 102 9.06 -2.30 14.87
C PHE A 102 9.73 -3.19 15.93
N GLU A 103 10.97 -2.90 16.31
CA GLU A 103 11.68 -3.68 17.32
C GLU A 103 11.03 -3.61 18.71
N GLU A 104 10.41 -2.48 19.05
CA GLU A 104 9.61 -2.35 20.26
C GLU A 104 8.33 -3.20 20.17
N VAL A 105 7.58 -3.05 19.07
CA VAL A 105 6.31 -3.78 18.85
C VAL A 105 6.50 -5.29 18.72
N ALA A 106 7.63 -5.75 18.18
CA ALA A 106 7.94 -7.17 18.03
C ALA A 106 8.01 -7.92 19.37
N ARG A 107 8.18 -7.19 20.49
CA ARG A 107 8.21 -7.73 21.86
C ARG A 107 6.86 -7.69 22.56
N LEU A 108 5.84 -7.08 21.95
CA LEU A 108 4.51 -6.94 22.53
C LEU A 108 3.57 -8.08 22.10
N PRO A 109 2.56 -8.41 22.93
CA PRO A 109 1.46 -9.30 22.55
C PRO A 109 0.70 -8.77 21.32
N ARG A 110 0.50 -9.62 20.31
CA ARG A 110 -0.05 -9.21 19.00
C ARG A 110 -0.92 -10.28 18.33
N GLU A 111 -1.21 -11.36 19.03
CA GLU A 111 -1.91 -12.55 18.54
C GLU A 111 -3.37 -12.24 18.14
N ARG A 112 -3.97 -11.21 18.75
CA ARG A 112 -5.33 -10.75 18.41
C ARG A 112 -5.42 -10.00 17.09
N PHE A 113 -4.30 -9.63 16.48
CA PHE A 113 -4.27 -8.90 15.22
C PHE A 113 -4.04 -9.88 14.08
N ALA A 114 -4.88 -9.84 13.04
CA ALA A 114 -4.73 -10.70 11.85
C ALA A 114 -3.36 -10.54 11.14
N PHE A 115 -2.71 -9.39 11.32
CA PHE A 115 -1.37 -9.09 10.80
C PHE A 115 -0.25 -9.28 11.85
N GLY A 116 -0.54 -9.79 13.05
CA GLY A 116 0.43 -9.87 14.15
C GLY A 116 1.68 -10.67 13.79
N ALA A 117 1.54 -11.71 12.98
CA ALA A 117 2.69 -12.49 12.47
C ALA A 117 3.65 -11.64 11.61
N ASP A 118 3.13 -10.66 10.87
CA ASP A 118 3.92 -9.76 10.00
C ASP A 118 4.79 -8.80 10.82
N LEU A 119 4.50 -8.60 12.11
CA LEU A 119 5.26 -7.74 13.01
C LEU A 119 6.27 -8.52 13.88
N GLY A 120 6.55 -9.78 13.52
CA GLY A 120 7.54 -10.62 14.19
C GLY A 120 8.82 -10.83 13.37
N ALA A 121 9.64 -11.76 13.83
CA ALA A 121 10.92 -12.11 13.21
C ALA A 121 10.80 -12.46 11.71
N ALA A 122 9.71 -13.12 11.31
CA ALA A 122 9.47 -13.49 9.91
C ALA A 122 9.16 -12.28 9.01
N GLY A 123 8.51 -11.24 9.54
CA GLY A 123 8.15 -10.04 8.77
C GLY A 123 9.28 -9.02 8.66
N ARG A 124 10.20 -8.98 9.63
CA ARG A 124 11.34 -8.06 9.64
C ARG A 124 12.15 -8.05 8.33
N PRO A 125 12.65 -9.18 7.79
CA PRO A 125 13.40 -9.18 6.53
C PRO A 125 12.54 -8.77 5.33
N VAL A 126 11.23 -9.02 5.37
CA VAL A 126 10.30 -8.63 4.29
C VAL A 126 10.15 -7.11 4.22
N VAL A 127 9.99 -6.45 5.38
CA VAL A 127 9.81 -4.99 5.45
C VAL A 127 11.13 -4.27 5.19
N PHE A 128 12.18 -4.60 5.94
CA PHE A 128 13.42 -3.80 5.93
C PHE A 128 14.39 -4.26 4.85
N GLY A 129 14.63 -5.57 4.72
CA GLY A 129 15.45 -6.11 3.63
C GLY A 129 14.80 -5.82 2.28
N GLY A 130 13.53 -6.18 2.13
CA GLY A 130 12.76 -5.91 0.91
C GLY A 130 12.61 -4.41 0.60
N GLY A 131 12.41 -3.57 1.63
CA GLY A 131 12.39 -2.11 1.47
C GLY A 131 13.72 -1.55 0.99
N ALA A 132 14.84 -1.99 1.56
CA ALA A 132 16.18 -1.57 1.16
C ALA A 132 16.52 -2.01 -0.27
N GLU A 133 16.17 -3.25 -0.65
CA GLU A 133 16.31 -3.76 -2.03
C GLU A 133 15.53 -2.91 -3.04
N LEU A 134 14.27 -2.57 -2.72
CA LEU A 134 13.45 -1.71 -3.56
C LEU A 134 14.08 -0.33 -3.74
N VAL A 135 14.53 0.30 -2.65
CA VAL A 135 15.19 1.61 -2.72
C VAL A 135 16.48 1.55 -3.55
N ALA A 136 17.31 0.52 -3.37
CA ALA A 136 18.55 0.33 -4.14
C ALA A 136 18.28 0.14 -5.64
N ALA A 137 17.17 -0.53 -5.99
CA ALA A 137 16.72 -0.72 -7.36
C ALA A 137 15.98 0.50 -7.97
N GLY A 138 15.97 1.66 -7.29
CA GLY A 138 15.26 2.85 -7.74
C GLY A 138 13.73 2.80 -7.54
N ARG A 139 13.21 1.73 -6.93
CA ARG A 139 11.79 1.45 -6.66
C ARG A 139 11.34 1.93 -5.27
N HIS A 140 11.82 3.11 -4.89
CA HIS A 140 11.60 3.67 -3.54
C HIS A 140 10.14 4.05 -3.29
N ARG A 141 9.38 4.39 -4.34
CA ARG A 141 7.94 4.70 -4.26
C ARG A 141 7.13 3.46 -3.86
N GLU A 142 7.52 2.29 -4.34
CA GLU A 142 6.94 1.00 -3.96
C GLU A 142 7.27 0.65 -2.51
N ALA A 143 8.46 0.99 -2.03
CA ALA A 143 8.84 0.77 -0.64
C ALA A 143 7.98 1.60 0.33
N MET A 144 7.50 2.79 -0.08
CA MET A 144 6.63 3.62 0.76
C MET A 144 5.30 2.94 1.12
N PHE A 145 4.76 2.07 0.27
CA PHE A 145 3.60 1.24 0.62
C PHE A 145 3.87 0.40 1.87
N TRP A 146 5.05 -0.22 1.94
CA TRP A 146 5.43 -1.05 3.08
C TRP A 146 5.72 -0.23 4.33
N VAL A 147 6.37 0.92 4.18
CA VAL A 147 6.57 1.87 5.28
C VAL A 147 5.23 2.24 5.92
N VAL A 148 4.28 2.74 5.13
CA VAL A 148 3.00 3.25 5.67
C VAL A 148 2.14 2.15 6.29
N VAL A 149 2.05 0.98 5.64
CA VAL A 149 1.30 -0.17 6.16
C VAL A 149 1.90 -0.68 7.45
N THR A 150 3.22 -0.78 7.54
CA THR A 150 3.88 -1.36 8.72
C THR A 150 3.81 -0.39 9.90
N TYR A 151 4.03 0.92 9.67
CA TYR A 151 3.82 1.92 10.72
C TYR A 151 2.40 1.90 11.28
N ALA A 152 1.39 1.88 10.41
CA ALA A 152 -0.01 1.85 10.84
C ALA A 152 -0.29 0.61 11.70
N ARG A 153 0.22 -0.56 11.29
CA ARG A 153 0.09 -1.82 12.06
C ARG A 153 0.82 -1.75 13.40
N CYS A 154 2.03 -1.19 13.43
CA CYS A 154 2.78 -0.98 14.68
C CYS A 154 2.00 -0.08 15.65
N LEU A 155 1.47 1.05 15.18
CA LEU A 155 0.67 1.94 16.02
C LEU A 155 -0.67 1.31 16.43
N ALA A 156 -1.29 0.46 15.62
CA ALA A 156 -2.50 -0.27 16.02
C ALA A 156 -2.23 -1.22 17.20
N VAL A 157 -1.06 -1.90 17.21
CA VAL A 157 -0.64 -2.72 18.35
C VAL A 157 -0.37 -1.85 19.57
N LEU A 158 0.43 -0.78 19.41
CA LEU A 158 0.77 0.13 20.52
C LEU A 158 -0.49 0.76 21.13
N ALA A 159 -1.41 1.29 20.32
CA ALA A 159 -2.66 1.90 20.78
C ALA A 159 -3.48 0.98 21.69
N ALA A 160 -3.36 -0.33 21.49
CA ALA A 160 -4.16 -1.31 22.21
C ALA A 160 -3.37 -2.06 23.31
N VAL A 161 -2.04 -1.93 23.38
CA VAL A 161 -1.19 -2.58 24.39
C VAL A 161 -0.55 -1.54 25.32
N ASP A 162 -0.03 -0.47 24.73
CA ASP A 162 0.65 0.63 25.42
C ASP A 162 0.33 1.98 24.73
N PRO A 163 -0.81 2.61 25.08
CA PRO A 163 -1.25 3.86 24.47
C PRO A 163 -0.31 5.04 24.74
N GLU A 164 0.54 4.97 25.78
CA GLU A 164 1.50 6.03 26.05
C GLU A 164 2.66 5.97 25.08
N ARG A 165 3.18 4.76 24.81
CA ARG A 165 4.18 4.53 23.77
C ARG A 165 3.66 4.85 22.38
N GLU A 166 2.39 4.58 22.10
CA GLU A 166 1.75 4.98 20.85
C GLU A 166 1.90 6.50 20.62
N ARG A 167 1.62 7.33 21.64
CA ARG A 167 1.75 8.79 21.54
C ARG A 167 3.18 9.24 21.30
N VAL A 168 4.16 8.53 21.84
CA VAL A 168 5.60 8.81 21.62
C VAL A 168 6.00 8.55 20.16
N TRP A 169 5.50 7.46 19.57
CA TRP A 169 5.89 7.05 18.21
C TRP A 169 5.03 7.64 17.10
N ARG A 170 3.82 8.11 17.44
CA ARG A 170 2.87 8.74 16.51
C ARG A 170 3.47 9.84 15.62
N PRO A 171 4.29 10.78 16.11
CA PRO A 171 4.85 11.84 15.27
C PRO A 171 5.68 11.32 14.09
N GLY A 172 6.39 10.19 14.27
CA GLY A 172 7.14 9.55 13.18
C GLY A 172 6.24 9.05 12.05
N PHE A 173 5.07 8.51 12.40
CA PHE A 173 4.06 8.11 11.41
C PHE A 173 3.37 9.31 10.77
N GLU A 174 3.06 10.34 11.54
CA GLU A 174 2.46 11.57 11.00
C GLU A 174 3.39 12.23 9.95
N ALA A 175 4.71 12.16 10.15
CA ALA A 175 5.69 12.60 9.15
C ALA A 175 5.62 11.78 7.85
N VAL A 176 5.43 10.46 7.93
CA VAL A 176 5.19 9.59 6.75
C VAL A 176 3.92 10.04 6.02
N LEU A 177 2.83 10.27 6.76
CA LEU A 177 1.55 10.67 6.17
C LEU A 177 1.61 12.08 5.54
N ALA A 178 2.36 12.99 6.15
CA ALA A 178 2.61 14.33 5.61
C ALA A 178 3.34 14.26 4.27
N ASP A 179 4.40 13.46 4.15
CA ASP A 179 5.15 13.29 2.91
C ASP A 179 4.32 12.63 1.80
N LEU A 180 3.34 11.80 2.17
CA LEU A 180 2.38 11.19 1.23
C LEU A 180 1.19 12.10 0.90
N GLY A 181 1.08 13.27 1.54
CA GLY A 181 -0.05 14.20 1.37
C GLY A 181 -1.38 13.64 1.89
N VAL A 182 -1.35 12.80 2.93
CA VAL A 182 -2.52 12.12 3.53
C VAL A 182 -2.60 12.30 5.05
N GLY A 183 -2.10 13.43 5.57
CA GLY A 183 -2.06 13.71 7.01
C GLY A 183 -3.45 13.76 7.66
N SER A 184 -4.42 14.38 6.99
CA SER A 184 -5.78 14.51 7.52
C SER A 184 -6.77 13.48 6.96
N VAL A 185 -7.91 13.32 7.65
CA VAL A 185 -9.05 12.52 7.16
C VAL A 185 -9.53 13.03 5.80
N ALA A 186 -9.62 14.36 5.65
CA ALA A 186 -10.02 14.99 4.41
C ALA A 186 -9.06 14.67 3.27
N ASP A 187 -7.75 14.61 3.54
CA ASP A 187 -6.75 14.26 2.53
C ASP A 187 -6.91 12.81 2.06
N ARG A 188 -7.06 11.87 3.01
CA ARG A 188 -7.32 10.46 2.70
C ARG A 188 -8.61 10.29 1.90
N ARG A 189 -9.66 11.03 2.25
CA ARG A 189 -10.92 11.04 1.50
C ARG A 189 -10.75 11.56 0.08
N ARG A 190 -10.09 12.72 -0.10
CA ARG A 190 -9.80 13.26 -1.45
C ARG A 190 -8.99 12.27 -2.30
N ARG A 191 -8.03 11.58 -1.70
CA ARG A 191 -7.21 10.57 -2.39
C ARG A 191 -8.03 9.34 -2.77
N ALA A 192 -8.92 8.88 -1.89
CA ALA A 192 -9.86 7.81 -2.18
C ALA A 192 -10.80 8.18 -3.34
N ASP A 193 -11.38 9.39 -3.31
CA ASP A 193 -12.27 9.87 -4.36
C ASP A 193 -11.55 9.99 -5.72
N ALA A 194 -10.30 10.44 -5.73
CA ALA A 194 -9.47 10.47 -6.93
C ALA A 194 -9.22 9.06 -7.52
N VAL A 195 -8.96 8.06 -6.66
CA VAL A 195 -8.82 6.66 -7.11
C VAL A 195 -10.15 6.17 -7.69
N LEU A 196 -11.27 6.38 -7.01
CA LEU A 196 -12.61 5.99 -7.49
C LEU A 196 -12.94 6.62 -8.84
N ALA A 197 -12.64 7.91 -9.03
CA ALA A 197 -12.84 8.62 -10.29
C ALA A 197 -11.95 8.08 -11.43
N SER A 198 -10.78 7.53 -11.09
CA SER A 198 -9.86 6.95 -12.09
C SER A 198 -10.25 5.54 -12.56
N LEU A 199 -11.15 4.84 -11.86
CA LEU A 199 -11.46 3.43 -12.13
C LEU A 199 -11.95 3.15 -13.55
N PRO A 200 -12.78 3.99 -14.20
CA PRO A 200 -13.17 3.76 -15.59
C PRO A 200 -11.97 3.74 -16.56
N ALA A 201 -10.98 4.62 -16.37
CA ALA A 201 -9.77 4.65 -17.18
C ALA A 201 -8.91 3.39 -16.95
N TRP A 202 -8.80 2.93 -15.70
CA TRP A 202 -8.11 1.69 -15.37
C TRP A 202 -8.84 0.44 -15.89
N GLN A 203 -10.17 0.43 -15.91
CA GLN A 203 -10.97 -0.63 -16.51
C GLN A 203 -10.61 -0.82 -17.99
N ALA A 204 -10.50 0.29 -18.75
CA ALA A 204 -10.15 0.22 -20.16
C ALA A 204 -8.76 -0.43 -20.40
N VAL A 205 -7.77 -0.11 -19.55
CA VAL A 205 -6.44 -0.73 -19.57
C VAL A 205 -6.52 -2.22 -19.26
N VAL A 206 -7.22 -2.56 -18.17
CA VAL A 206 -7.40 -3.94 -17.69
C VAL A 206 -8.10 -4.81 -18.73
N ASP A 207 -9.15 -4.30 -19.37
CA ASP A 207 -9.88 -5.02 -20.41
C ASP A 207 -9.01 -5.24 -21.65
N ALA A 208 -8.15 -4.27 -22.00
CA ALA A 208 -7.20 -4.42 -23.09
C ALA A 208 -6.13 -5.47 -22.78
N VAL A 209 -5.60 -5.51 -21.54
CA VAL A 209 -4.68 -6.56 -21.08
C VAL A 209 -5.36 -7.93 -21.18
N ALA A 210 -6.56 -8.08 -20.60
CA ALA A 210 -7.29 -9.35 -20.61
C ALA A 210 -7.59 -9.85 -22.02
N ARG A 211 -8.00 -8.97 -22.95
CA ARG A 211 -8.23 -9.34 -24.37
C ARG A 211 -6.97 -9.87 -25.04
N ARG A 212 -5.81 -9.25 -24.80
CA ARG A 212 -4.54 -9.67 -25.40
C ARG A 212 -4.05 -11.00 -24.85
N VAL A 213 -4.28 -11.29 -23.58
CA VAL A 213 -3.97 -12.60 -22.98
C VAL A 213 -4.86 -13.71 -23.52
N VAL A 214 -6.12 -13.42 -23.88
CA VAL A 214 -7.03 -14.42 -24.48
C VAL A 214 -6.74 -14.66 -25.97
N ALA A 215 -6.17 -13.67 -26.66
CA ALA A 215 -5.90 -13.73 -28.09
C ALA A 215 -4.53 -14.32 -28.47
N GLY A 216 -3.63 -14.48 -27.50
CA GLY A 216 -2.30 -15.10 -27.67
C GLY A 216 -2.24 -16.47 -27.04
#